data_AF-A0A160INQ0-F1
#
_entry.id   AF-A0A160INQ0-F1
#
_cell.length_a   1.000
_cell.length_b   1.000
_cell.length_c   1.000
_cell.angle_alpha   90.00
_cell.angle_beta   90.00
_cell.angle_gamma   90.00
#
_symmetry.space_group_name_H-M   'P 1'
#
loop_
_entity.id
_entity.type
_entity.pdbx_description
1 polymer ?
#
loop_
_entity_poly.entity_id
_entity_poly.type
_entity_poly.pdbx_seq_one_letter_code
_entity_poly.pdbx_strand_id
1 'polypeptide(L)'
;MLKGFLSFLNKKSNNTPIQNVVFSPQKIYLYQPNQNELQKIIDSPFPDGKAPGYVYFVQEHMNGTFKIGKTKHIEKRMNVFGVKLPFKNELIYLIKTGNHHQSEVAFHKHFFHKRLEGEWFELNQEDITWVKEQKYTNDIITSIHSKPLEELSSQSNSEKINLTPKQIDYAKSMITKLDKYELVISDAELTKKDLDRLIMYFKFKNKGVLVNLVKEGILKEKVTI
;
A
#
# COMPACT_ATOMS: atom_id res chain seq x y z
N MET A 1 50.47 -0.59 71.78
CA MET A 1 49.92 -1.94 71.50
C MET A 1 49.25 -1.91 70.14
N LEU A 2 49.62 -2.90 69.30
CA LEU A 2 49.01 -3.42 68.05
C LEU A 2 48.36 -2.42 67.07
N LYS A 3 48.98 -2.07 65.94
CA LYS A 3 49.21 -2.83 64.67
C LYS A 3 48.01 -2.81 63.70
N GLY A 4 48.23 -2.17 62.53
CA GLY A 4 47.62 -2.48 61.22
C GLY A 4 46.14 -2.10 61.07
N PHE A 5 45.62 -1.69 59.91
CA PHE A 5 46.08 -1.93 58.55
C PHE A 5 45.34 -0.93 57.63
N LEU A 6 46.06 0.09 57.14
CA LEU A 6 45.68 0.87 55.96
C LEU A 6 46.05 0.02 54.74
N SER A 7 45.06 -0.66 54.16
CA SER A 7 45.17 -1.31 52.86
C SER A 7 43.78 -1.81 52.48
N PHE A 8 43.13 -1.15 51.52
CA PHE A 8 42.36 -1.81 50.45
C PHE A 8 41.84 -0.75 49.44
N LEU A 9 42.76 0.09 48.94
CA LEU A 9 42.61 0.72 47.62
C LEU A 9 43.24 -0.22 46.59
N ASN A 10 42.53 -1.30 46.23
CA ASN A 10 42.72 -1.97 44.95
C ASN A 10 41.56 -2.93 44.65
N LYS A 11 40.37 -2.39 44.37
CA LYS A 11 39.36 -3.18 43.67
C LYS A 11 39.55 -2.91 42.19
N LYS A 12 40.19 -3.87 41.53
CA LYS A 12 40.43 -3.95 40.09
C LYS A 12 39.27 -3.30 39.33
N SER A 13 39.58 -2.23 38.61
CA SER A 13 38.80 -1.83 37.45
C SER A 13 38.76 -3.05 36.54
N ASN A 14 37.62 -3.72 36.47
CA ASN A 14 37.34 -4.59 35.35
C ASN A 14 37.15 -3.66 34.15
N ASN A 15 38.26 -3.30 33.52
CA ASN A 15 38.28 -2.78 32.16
C ASN A 15 37.75 -3.89 31.26
N THR A 16 36.43 -4.03 31.23
CA THR A 16 35.75 -4.63 30.09
C THR A 16 36.13 -3.71 28.92
N PRO A 17 36.79 -4.20 27.86
CA PRO A 17 37.08 -3.35 26.72
C PRO A 17 35.74 -2.76 26.27
N ILE A 18 35.67 -1.43 26.25
CA ILE A 18 34.58 -0.70 25.59
C ILE A 18 34.47 -1.36 24.22
N GLN A 19 33.41 -2.13 24.02
CA GLN A 19 33.16 -2.76 22.74
C GLN A 19 33.25 -1.64 21.71
N ASN A 20 34.11 -1.82 20.71
CA ASN A 20 34.25 -0.88 19.61
C ASN A 20 32.84 -0.52 19.15
N VAL A 21 32.38 0.69 19.47
CA VAL A 21 31.10 1.20 18.97
C VAL A 21 31.37 1.44 17.49
N VAL A 22 31.05 0.43 16.68
CA VAL A 22 31.09 0.54 15.23
C VAL A 22 29.96 1.51 14.88
N PHE A 23 30.29 2.80 14.81
CA PHE A 23 29.47 3.78 14.11
C PHE A 23 29.48 3.37 12.65
N SER A 24 28.50 2.55 12.24
CA SER A 24 28.13 2.52 10.84
C SER A 24 27.32 3.79 10.61
N PRO A 25 27.71 4.66 9.65
CA PRO A 25 26.81 5.71 9.21
C PRO A 25 25.66 5.02 8.49
N GLN A 26 24.62 4.64 9.24
CA GLN A 26 23.38 4.20 8.62
C GLN A 26 22.85 5.35 7.78
N LYS A 27 22.70 5.11 6.49
CA LYS A 27 22.17 6.11 5.57
C LYS A 27 20.67 6.26 5.82
N ILE A 28 20.30 7.34 6.50
CA ILE A 28 18.90 7.67 6.78
C ILE A 28 18.29 8.32 5.54
N TYR A 29 17.19 7.76 5.05
CA TYR A 29 16.41 8.32 3.95
C TYR A 29 15.26 9.15 4.53
N LEU A 30 15.31 10.47 4.34
CA LEU A 30 14.22 11.37 4.74
C LEU A 30 13.34 11.69 3.52
N TYR A 31 12.04 11.45 3.66
CA TYR A 31 11.06 11.70 2.61
C TYR A 31 10.43 13.05 2.83
N GLN A 32 10.21 13.79 1.75
CA GLN A 32 9.53 15.06 1.82
C GLN A 32 8.02 14.88 1.61
N PRO A 33 7.18 15.57 2.39
CA PRO A 33 5.74 15.55 2.22
C PRO A 33 5.34 16.23 0.91
N ASN A 34 4.48 15.57 0.13
CA ASN A 34 3.86 16.18 -1.04
C ASN A 34 2.59 16.91 -0.62
N GLN A 35 2.70 18.20 -0.28
CA GLN A 35 1.58 18.99 0.25
C GLN A 35 0.37 19.00 -0.68
N ASN A 36 0.58 19.08 -2.00
CA ASN A 36 -0.51 19.06 -2.98
C ASN A 36 -1.25 17.73 -3.01
N GLU A 37 -0.54 16.62 -2.87
CA GLU A 37 -1.13 15.28 -2.82
C GLU A 37 -1.88 15.05 -1.51
N LEU A 38 -1.30 15.45 -0.37
CA LEU A 38 -1.97 15.40 0.93
C LEU A 38 -3.27 16.22 0.90
N GLN A 39 -3.23 17.44 0.35
CA GLN A 39 -4.41 18.30 0.25
C GLN A 39 -5.48 17.66 -0.65
N LYS A 40 -5.12 17.09 -1.80
CA LYS A 40 -6.06 16.34 -2.66
C LYS A 40 -6.75 15.20 -1.92
N ILE A 41 -6.02 14.48 -1.06
CA ILE A 41 -6.59 13.40 -0.24
C ILE A 41 -7.49 13.98 0.87
N ILE A 42 -7.11 15.10 1.47
CA ILE A 42 -7.93 15.80 2.50
C ILE A 42 -9.22 16.36 1.90
N ASP A 43 -9.23 16.77 0.63
CA ASP A 43 -10.40 17.35 -0.02
C ASP A 43 -11.32 16.31 -0.68
N SER A 44 -10.85 15.06 -0.89
CA SER A 44 -11.65 13.99 -1.49
C SER A 44 -12.82 13.54 -0.59
N PRO A 45 -13.88 12.91 -1.09
CA PRO A 45 -14.90 12.34 -0.21
C PRO A 45 -14.33 11.16 0.61
N PHE A 46 -14.87 10.94 1.82
CA PHE A 46 -14.56 9.72 2.58
C PHE A 46 -15.22 8.50 1.92
N PRO A 47 -14.56 7.33 1.91
CA PRO A 47 -15.23 6.08 1.63
C PRO A 47 -16.33 5.80 2.65
N ASP A 48 -17.39 5.11 2.22
CA ASP A 48 -18.44 4.62 3.12
C ASP A 48 -17.86 3.69 4.19
N GLY A 49 -18.40 3.78 5.41
CA GLY A 49 -18.01 2.87 6.47
C GLY A 49 -18.48 3.24 7.86
N LYS A 50 -18.27 2.31 8.80
CA LYS A 50 -18.77 2.41 10.18
C LYS A 50 -17.99 3.41 11.03
N ALA A 51 -16.74 3.70 10.66
CA ALA A 51 -15.87 4.60 11.40
C ALA A 51 -14.95 5.36 10.43
N PRO A 52 -15.47 6.32 9.65
CA PRO A 52 -14.67 7.09 8.73
C PRO A 52 -13.54 7.84 9.44
N GLY A 53 -12.39 7.95 8.77
CA GLY A 53 -11.22 8.61 9.30
C GLY A 53 -10.01 8.40 8.41
N TYR A 54 -8.84 8.50 9.02
CA TYR A 54 -7.56 8.49 8.34
C TYR A 54 -6.63 7.44 8.94
N VAL A 55 -5.81 6.82 8.07
CA VAL A 55 -4.54 6.22 8.44
C VAL A 55 -3.42 7.11 7.89
N TYR A 56 -2.43 7.42 8.71
CA TYR A 56 -1.32 8.29 8.36
C TYR A 56 0.02 7.59 8.52
N PHE A 57 1.00 8.05 7.73
CA PHE A 57 2.39 7.65 7.79
C PHE A 57 3.22 8.88 8.14
N VAL A 58 3.79 8.91 9.33
CA VAL A 58 4.66 10.00 9.80
C VAL A 58 6.07 9.48 9.93
N GLN A 59 7.05 10.22 9.40
CA GLN A 59 8.45 9.89 9.56
C GLN A 59 9.09 10.77 10.62
N GLU A 60 9.85 10.16 11.53
CA GLU A 60 10.71 10.89 12.47
C GLU A 60 12.14 11.00 11.94
N HIS A 61 12.76 12.17 12.10
CA HIS A 61 14.01 12.48 11.41
C HIS A 61 15.26 11.86 12.04
N MET A 62 15.21 11.42 13.30
CA MET A 62 16.42 10.93 13.99
C MET A 62 16.88 9.58 13.47
N ASN A 63 15.96 8.63 13.30
CA ASN A 63 16.29 7.29 12.80
C ASN A 63 15.63 7.01 11.44
N GLY A 64 14.85 7.95 10.90
CA GLY A 64 14.11 7.78 9.65
C GLY A 64 12.95 6.78 9.75
N THR A 65 12.56 6.40 10.97
CA THR A 65 11.52 5.41 11.22
C THR A 65 10.13 6.00 11.01
N PHE A 66 9.16 5.13 10.71
CA PHE A 66 7.81 5.53 10.37
C PHE A 66 6.83 5.11 11.44
N LYS A 67 6.00 6.05 11.87
CA LYS A 67 4.79 5.76 12.63
C LYS A 67 3.61 5.57 11.69
N ILE A 68 2.94 4.43 11.81
CA ILE A 68 1.64 4.18 11.16
C ILE A 68 0.57 4.33 12.23
N GLY A 69 -0.29 5.33 12.11
CA GLY A 69 -1.37 5.55 13.08
C GLY A 69 -2.65 6.05 12.44
N LYS A 70 -3.66 6.34 13.27
CA LYS A 70 -4.98 6.74 12.80
C LYS A 70 -5.54 7.98 13.51
N THR A 71 -6.46 8.67 12.85
CA THR A 71 -7.20 9.80 13.44
C THR A 71 -8.53 10.03 12.71
N LYS A 72 -9.52 10.60 13.41
CA LYS A 72 -10.74 11.14 12.78
C LYS A 72 -10.55 12.58 12.30
N HIS A 73 -9.65 13.32 12.94
CA HIS A 73 -9.43 14.75 12.69
C HIS A 73 -7.97 14.98 12.37
N ILE A 74 -7.64 15.07 11.08
CA ILE A 74 -6.26 15.23 10.63
C ILE A 74 -5.69 16.61 11.02
N GLU A 75 -6.48 17.67 10.93
CA GLU A 75 -6.07 19.04 11.30
C GLU A 75 -5.57 19.15 12.75
N LYS A 76 -6.36 18.61 13.70
CA LYS A 76 -5.98 18.57 15.12
C LYS A 76 -4.70 17.77 15.35
N ARG A 77 -4.48 16.72 14.55
CA ARG A 77 -3.31 15.84 14.65
C ARG A 77 -2.07 16.46 14.00
N MET A 78 -2.20 17.21 12.91
CA MET A 78 -1.11 17.96 12.27
C MET A 78 -0.52 19.01 13.20
N ASN A 79 -1.36 19.71 13.96
CA ASN A 79 -0.89 20.65 14.99
C ASN A 79 -0.08 19.96 16.10
N VAL A 80 -0.32 18.67 16.38
CA VAL A 80 0.47 17.92 17.36
C VAL A 80 1.85 17.57 16.81
N PHE A 81 1.94 17.19 15.54
CA PHE A 81 3.23 16.84 14.91
C PHE A 81 4.11 18.06 14.60
N GLY A 82 3.51 19.23 14.34
CA GLY A 82 4.25 20.44 14.01
C GLY A 82 4.77 21.27 15.20
N VAL A 83 4.18 21.15 16.40
CA VAL A 83 4.36 22.21 17.44
C VAL A 83 4.88 21.69 18.80
N LYS A 84 4.91 20.38 19.07
CA LYS A 84 5.15 19.87 20.44
C LYS A 84 6.17 18.74 20.62
N LEU A 85 6.89 18.34 19.57
CA LEU A 85 7.86 17.24 19.69
C LEU A 85 9.31 17.77 19.69
N PRO A 86 10.20 17.19 20.52
CA PRO A 86 11.61 17.59 20.57
C PRO A 86 12.36 17.31 19.26
N PHE A 87 11.77 16.50 18.36
CA PHE A 87 12.36 16.09 17.09
C PHE A 87 11.37 16.32 15.94
N LYS A 88 11.91 16.63 14.76
CA LYS A 88 11.11 16.91 13.56
C LYS A 88 10.40 15.64 13.09
N ASN A 89 9.09 15.76 12.87
CA ASN A 89 8.22 14.71 12.36
C ASN A 89 7.49 15.23 11.13
N GLU A 90 7.53 14.49 10.02
CA GLU A 90 6.88 14.88 8.76
C GLU A 90 5.77 13.89 8.39
N LEU A 91 4.59 14.40 8.03
CA LEU A 91 3.49 13.58 7.50
C LEU A 91 3.80 13.19 6.05
N ILE A 92 4.23 11.96 5.82
CA ILE A 92 4.68 11.52 4.49
C ILE A 92 3.52 11.12 3.60
N TYR A 93 2.49 10.48 4.17
CA TYR A 93 1.31 10.04 3.41
C TYR A 93 0.07 9.90 4.30
N LEU A 94 -1.09 9.97 3.65
CA LEU A 94 -2.40 9.93 4.30
C LEU A 94 -3.36 9.08 3.47
N ILE A 95 -4.21 8.30 4.13
CA ILE A 95 -5.21 7.46 3.49
C ILE A 95 -6.56 7.72 4.16
N LYS A 96 -7.57 8.08 3.37
CA LYS A 96 -8.97 8.12 3.83
C LYS A 96 -9.57 6.72 3.81
N THR A 97 -10.32 6.42 4.86
CA THR A 97 -10.90 5.09 5.07
C THR A 97 -12.25 5.22 5.75
N GLY A 98 -13.17 4.33 5.41
CA GLY A 98 -14.45 4.13 6.08
C GLY A 98 -14.33 3.41 7.43
N ASN A 99 -13.19 2.78 7.72
CA ASN A 99 -12.89 2.17 9.02
C ASN A 99 -11.42 2.32 9.40
N HIS A 100 -11.08 3.50 9.92
CA HIS A 100 -9.70 3.81 10.34
C HIS A 100 -9.13 2.87 11.41
N HIS A 101 -9.97 2.23 12.24
CA HIS A 101 -9.51 1.24 13.21
C HIS A 101 -9.03 -0.04 12.54
N GLN A 102 -9.81 -0.59 11.61
CA GLN A 102 -9.43 -1.82 10.90
C GLN A 102 -8.32 -1.57 9.89
N SER A 103 -8.33 -0.41 9.21
CA SER A 103 -7.29 -0.07 8.24
C SER A 103 -5.91 0.01 8.87
N GLU A 104 -5.77 0.68 10.01
CA GLU A 104 -4.49 0.75 10.72
C GLU A 104 -3.98 -0.65 11.10
N VAL A 105 -4.85 -1.49 11.67
CA VAL A 105 -4.50 -2.87 12.03
C VAL A 105 -4.04 -3.66 10.80
N ALA A 106 -4.71 -3.49 9.64
CA ALA A 106 -4.34 -4.14 8.40
C ALA A 106 -2.95 -3.68 7.90
N PHE A 107 -2.64 -2.39 7.97
CA PHE A 107 -1.30 -1.88 7.64
C PHE A 107 -0.23 -2.37 8.62
N HIS A 108 -0.51 -2.42 9.92
CA HIS A 108 0.41 -2.98 10.92
C HIS A 108 0.69 -4.45 10.67
N LYS A 109 -0.34 -5.23 10.28
CA LYS A 109 -0.20 -6.65 9.91
C LYS A 109 0.65 -6.80 8.64
N HIS A 110 0.44 -5.96 7.63
CA HIS A 110 1.20 -6.00 6.38
C HIS A 110 2.69 -5.71 6.61
N PHE A 111 3.01 -4.69 7.41
CA PHE A 111 4.40 -4.31 7.73
C PHE A 111 4.95 -4.98 8.99
N PHE A 112 4.34 -6.07 9.47
CA PHE A 112 4.71 -6.70 10.75
C PHE A 112 6.20 -7.09 10.81
N HIS A 113 6.77 -7.60 9.72
CA HIS A 113 8.18 -7.97 9.66
C HIS A 113 9.15 -6.79 9.73
N LYS A 114 8.66 -5.57 9.55
CA LYS A 114 9.42 -4.31 9.62
C LYS A 114 9.06 -3.52 10.88
N ARG A 115 8.30 -4.13 11.80
CA ARG A 115 7.87 -3.49 13.03
C ARG A 115 9.04 -3.40 14.01
N LEU A 116 9.25 -2.21 14.53
CA LEU A 116 10.17 -1.94 15.63
C LEU A 116 9.39 -2.09 16.94
N GLU A 117 9.10 -0.98 17.64
CA GLU A 117 8.34 -0.97 18.88
C GLU A 117 6.98 -0.26 18.72
N GLY A 118 5.92 -0.88 19.23
CA GLY A 118 4.57 -0.30 19.21
C GLY A 118 4.04 -0.05 17.80
N GLU A 119 3.93 1.23 17.41
CA GLU A 119 3.40 1.65 16.11
C GLU A 119 4.51 2.15 15.15
N TRP A 120 5.78 1.86 15.46
CA TRP A 120 6.93 2.30 14.69
C TRP A 120 7.48 1.17 13.80
N PHE A 121 7.91 1.53 12.59
CA PHE A 121 8.30 0.61 11.52
C PHE A 121 9.53 1.14 10.77
N GLU A 122 10.39 0.23 10.32
CA GLU A 122 11.53 0.50 9.45
C GLU A 122 11.10 0.33 7.99
N LEU A 123 10.47 1.36 7.43
CA LEU A 123 10.01 1.34 6.03
C LEU A 123 11.07 1.88 5.08
N ASN A 124 11.20 1.25 3.91
CA ASN A 124 12.13 1.63 2.86
C ASN A 124 11.44 2.34 1.67
N GLN A 125 12.23 2.67 0.65
CA GLN A 125 11.74 3.40 -0.54
C GLN A 125 10.66 2.62 -1.28
N GLU A 126 10.81 1.31 -1.39
CA GLU A 126 9.84 0.43 -2.04
C GLU A 126 8.52 0.41 -1.27
N ASP A 127 8.55 0.36 0.07
CA ASP A 127 7.34 0.40 0.90
C ASP A 127 6.58 1.72 0.73
N ILE A 128 7.30 2.85 0.78
CA ILE A 128 6.68 4.16 0.63
C ILE A 128 6.10 4.33 -0.78
N THR A 129 6.80 3.82 -1.80
CA THR A 129 6.29 3.80 -3.17
C THR A 129 5.04 2.93 -3.28
N TRP A 130 5.06 1.73 -2.70
CA TRP A 130 3.91 0.82 -2.65
C TRP A 130 2.70 1.48 -1.96
N VAL A 131 2.93 2.23 -0.88
CA VAL A 131 1.88 2.97 -0.18
C VAL A 131 1.27 4.06 -1.06
N LYS A 132 2.11 4.88 -1.72
CA LYS A 132 1.69 6.00 -2.57
C LYS A 132 1.00 5.56 -3.87
N GLU A 133 1.45 4.45 -4.44
CA GLU A 133 0.85 3.84 -5.64
C GLU A 133 -0.40 3.01 -5.31
N GLN A 134 -0.81 2.93 -4.04
CA GLN A 134 -2.00 2.23 -3.57
C GLN A 134 -2.04 0.75 -3.98
N LYS A 135 -0.88 0.07 -3.97
CA LYS A 135 -0.74 -1.34 -4.36
C LYS A 135 -1.20 -2.32 -3.27
N TYR A 136 -2.25 -1.95 -2.54
CA TYR A 136 -2.71 -2.59 -1.32
C TYR A 136 -3.16 -4.04 -1.51
N THR A 137 -3.00 -4.84 -0.46
CA THR A 137 -3.56 -6.19 -0.42
C THR A 137 -5.09 -6.13 -0.26
N ASN A 138 -5.78 -7.21 -0.61
CA ASN A 138 -7.24 -7.31 -0.46
C ASN A 138 -7.71 -7.02 0.99
N ASP A 139 -6.98 -7.49 2.00
CA ASP A 139 -7.24 -7.22 3.41
C ASP A 139 -7.30 -5.71 3.69
N ILE A 140 -6.30 -4.97 3.18
CA ILE A 140 -6.21 -3.52 3.37
C ILE A 140 -7.31 -2.82 2.59
N ILE A 141 -7.54 -3.18 1.32
CA ILE A 141 -8.58 -2.56 0.50
C ILE A 141 -9.97 -2.71 1.14
N THR A 142 -10.29 -3.92 1.60
CA THR A 142 -11.56 -4.23 2.31
C THR A 142 -11.70 -3.34 3.55
N SER A 143 -10.63 -3.20 4.33
CA SER A 143 -10.63 -2.37 5.54
C SER A 143 -10.79 -0.88 5.26
N ILE A 144 -10.37 -0.39 4.08
CA ILE A 144 -10.49 1.01 3.66
C ILE A 144 -11.92 1.33 3.25
N HIS A 145 -12.59 0.43 2.53
CA HIS A 145 -13.91 0.70 1.95
C HIS A 145 -15.08 0.13 2.77
N SER A 146 -14.82 -0.54 3.91
CA SER A 146 -15.81 -1.15 4.84
C SER A 146 -16.82 -2.13 4.22
N LYS A 147 -16.71 -2.38 2.92
CA LYS A 147 -17.46 -3.35 2.17
C LYS A 147 -16.72 -4.68 2.28
N PRO A 148 -17.37 -5.77 2.74
CA PRO A 148 -16.80 -7.11 2.62
C PRO A 148 -16.26 -7.29 1.21
N LEU A 149 -15.23 -8.10 1.02
CA LEU A 149 -14.71 -8.37 -0.30
C LEU A 149 -15.82 -8.90 -1.24
N GLU A 150 -17.02 -9.27 -0.79
CA GLU A 150 -18.21 -9.53 -1.62
C GLU A 150 -18.77 -8.28 -2.33
N GLU A 151 -18.39 -7.05 -1.94
CA GLU A 151 -18.73 -5.78 -2.60
C GLU A 151 -17.58 -5.13 -3.40
N LEU A 152 -16.34 -5.60 -3.19
CA LEU A 152 -15.23 -5.39 -4.13
C LEU A 152 -15.02 -6.57 -5.10
N SER A 153 -15.59 -7.73 -4.77
CA SER A 153 -15.83 -8.88 -5.64
C SER A 153 -17.27 -8.96 -6.13
N SER A 154 -18.13 -7.97 -5.82
CA SER A 154 -19.24 -7.58 -6.71
C SER A 154 -18.93 -6.36 -7.59
N GLN A 155 -17.63 -6.14 -7.86
CA GLN A 155 -17.18 -5.88 -9.24
C GLN A 155 -16.75 -7.16 -9.99
N SER A 156 -17.01 -8.35 -9.43
CA SER A 156 -16.81 -9.65 -10.07
C SER A 156 -17.87 -10.69 -9.70
N ASN A 157 -19.13 -10.42 -10.07
CA ASN A 157 -20.17 -11.35 -10.55
C ASN A 157 -21.56 -11.05 -9.95
N SER A 158 -22.38 -10.33 -10.72
CA SER A 158 -23.71 -10.79 -11.22
C SER A 158 -24.63 -9.64 -11.65
N GLU A 159 -24.09 -8.55 -12.18
CA GLU A 159 -24.85 -7.76 -13.14
C GLU A 159 -23.98 -7.59 -14.38
N LYS A 160 -24.58 -7.83 -15.54
CA LYS A 160 -24.02 -7.54 -16.85
C LYS A 160 -23.74 -6.03 -16.91
N ILE A 161 -22.59 -5.58 -16.38
CA ILE A 161 -22.14 -4.21 -16.60
C ILE A 161 -21.65 -4.19 -18.05
N ASN A 162 -22.59 -3.84 -18.92
CA ASN A 162 -22.35 -3.68 -20.34
C ASN A 162 -21.26 -2.63 -20.52
N LEU A 163 -20.28 -2.93 -21.38
CA LEU A 163 -19.24 -1.96 -21.75
C LEU A 163 -19.89 -0.69 -22.32
N THR A 164 -19.29 0.47 -22.04
CA THR A 164 -19.65 1.70 -22.77
C THR A 164 -19.33 1.53 -24.27
N PRO A 165 -20.01 2.24 -25.20
CA PRO A 165 -19.71 2.13 -26.63
C PRO A 165 -18.23 2.32 -26.97
N LYS A 166 -17.57 3.29 -26.31
CA LYS A 166 -16.12 3.52 -26.48
C LYS A 166 -15.26 2.33 -26.04
N GLN A 167 -15.67 1.63 -24.99
CA GLN A 167 -14.96 0.44 -24.51
C GLN A 167 -15.19 -0.77 -25.43
N ILE A 168 -16.38 -0.91 -26.00
CA ILE A 168 -16.68 -1.91 -27.04
C ILE A 168 -15.78 -1.66 -28.25
N ASP A 169 -15.76 -0.42 -28.77
CA ASP A 169 -14.94 -0.05 -29.93
C ASP A 169 -13.45 -0.33 -29.67
N TYR A 170 -12.98 0.00 -28.46
CA TYR A 170 -11.61 -0.27 -28.06
C TYR A 170 -11.31 -1.77 -28.00
N ALA A 171 -12.20 -2.57 -27.40
CA ALA A 171 -12.07 -4.03 -27.36
C ALA A 171 -12.03 -4.62 -28.78
N LYS A 172 -12.94 -4.20 -29.66
CA LYS A 172 -12.97 -4.63 -31.06
C LYS A 172 -11.68 -4.25 -31.79
N SER A 173 -11.16 -3.04 -31.55
CA SER A 173 -9.87 -2.60 -32.12
C SER A 173 -8.67 -3.43 -31.67
N MET A 174 -8.76 -4.09 -30.50
CA MET A 174 -7.75 -5.03 -30.04
C MET A 174 -7.93 -6.39 -30.70
N ILE A 175 -9.16 -6.88 -30.78
CA ILE A 175 -9.47 -8.18 -31.38
C ILE A 175 -9.12 -8.17 -32.87
N THR A 176 -9.35 -7.07 -33.59
CA THR A 176 -8.94 -6.96 -35.01
C THR A 176 -7.43 -7.04 -35.20
N LYS A 177 -6.62 -6.64 -34.21
CA LYS A 177 -5.16 -6.81 -34.22
C LYS A 177 -4.72 -8.24 -33.91
N LEU A 178 -5.65 -9.12 -33.51
CA LEU A 178 -5.41 -10.54 -33.32
C LEU A 178 -5.80 -11.28 -34.60
N ASP A 179 -4.91 -11.30 -35.59
CA ASP A 179 -5.23 -11.84 -36.93
C ASP A 179 -5.82 -13.26 -36.90
N LYS A 180 -5.42 -14.08 -35.92
CA LYS A 180 -5.84 -15.48 -35.74
C LYS A 180 -7.17 -15.66 -35.01
N TYR A 181 -7.73 -14.63 -34.40
CA TYR A 181 -8.90 -14.75 -33.53
C TYR A 181 -10.04 -13.85 -34.01
N GLU A 182 -11.28 -14.28 -33.78
CA GLU A 182 -12.46 -13.45 -33.98
C GLU A 182 -13.44 -13.55 -32.81
N LEU A 183 -14.20 -12.48 -32.60
CA LEU A 183 -15.24 -12.40 -31.57
C LEU A 183 -16.43 -13.28 -31.99
N VAL A 184 -16.90 -14.11 -31.06
CA VAL A 184 -18.02 -15.04 -31.30
C VAL A 184 -19.32 -14.52 -30.70
N ILE A 185 -19.21 -13.83 -29.57
CA ILE A 185 -20.34 -13.26 -28.83
C ILE A 185 -20.77 -11.91 -29.42
N SER A 186 -21.99 -11.47 -29.11
CA SER A 186 -22.44 -10.15 -29.53
C SER A 186 -21.64 -9.04 -28.82
N ASP A 187 -21.48 -7.88 -29.48
CA ASP A 187 -20.74 -6.75 -28.90
C ASP A 187 -21.29 -6.30 -27.53
N ALA A 188 -22.60 -6.45 -27.32
CA ALA A 188 -23.29 -6.11 -26.08
C ALA A 188 -23.05 -7.11 -24.96
N GLU A 189 -22.58 -8.33 -25.28
CA GLU A 189 -22.22 -9.37 -24.32
C GLU A 189 -20.77 -9.28 -23.85
N LEU A 190 -19.93 -8.48 -24.50
CA LEU A 190 -18.57 -8.23 -24.04
C LEU A 190 -18.60 -7.61 -22.65
N THR A 191 -17.86 -8.23 -21.73
CA THR A 191 -17.79 -7.76 -20.36
C THR A 191 -16.52 -6.96 -20.11
N LYS A 192 -16.52 -6.16 -19.04
CA LYS A 192 -15.30 -5.49 -18.55
C LYS A 192 -14.17 -6.48 -18.27
N LYS A 193 -14.50 -7.69 -17.79
CA LYS A 193 -13.53 -8.76 -17.54
C LYS A 193 -12.80 -9.16 -18.83
N ASP A 194 -13.51 -9.22 -19.94
CA ASP A 194 -12.95 -9.62 -21.24
C ASP A 194 -12.08 -8.51 -21.83
N LEU A 195 -12.49 -7.25 -21.68
CA LEU A 195 -11.66 -6.10 -22.01
C LEU A 195 -10.36 -6.07 -21.19
N ASP A 196 -10.44 -6.26 -19.87
CA ASP A 196 -9.27 -6.26 -18.98
C ASP A 196 -8.28 -7.38 -19.35
N ARG A 197 -8.80 -8.56 -19.72
CA ARG A 197 -8.01 -9.68 -20.26
C ARG A 197 -7.33 -9.31 -21.59
N LEU A 198 -8.04 -8.69 -22.53
CA LEU A 198 -7.46 -8.22 -23.78
C LEU A 198 -6.34 -7.20 -23.53
N ILE A 199 -6.55 -6.22 -22.66
CA ILE A 199 -5.53 -5.24 -22.24
C ILE A 199 -4.30 -5.97 -21.67
N MET A 200 -4.52 -6.95 -20.80
CA MET A 200 -3.44 -7.72 -20.17
C MET A 200 -2.61 -8.50 -21.21
N TYR A 201 -3.24 -9.10 -22.21
CA TYR A 201 -2.54 -9.73 -23.33
C TYR A 201 -1.69 -8.71 -24.10
N PHE A 202 -2.25 -7.55 -24.47
CA PHE A 202 -1.51 -6.57 -25.25
C PHE A 202 -0.33 -5.95 -24.49
N LYS A 203 -0.46 -5.77 -23.18
CA LYS A 203 0.57 -5.22 -22.28
C LYS A 203 1.68 -6.20 -21.95
N PHE A 204 1.34 -7.46 -21.66
CA PHE A 204 2.29 -8.44 -21.11
C PHE A 204 2.54 -9.65 -22.01
N LYS A 205 1.88 -9.73 -23.17
CA LYS A 205 1.98 -10.84 -24.14
C LYS A 205 1.70 -12.23 -23.54
N ASN A 206 0.86 -12.28 -22.50
CA ASN A 206 0.49 -13.52 -21.84
C ASN A 206 -0.49 -14.35 -22.69
N LYS A 207 0.02 -15.33 -23.44
CA LYS A 207 -0.78 -16.20 -24.33
C LYS A 207 -1.86 -17.02 -23.61
N GLY A 208 -1.69 -17.31 -22.31
CA GLY A 208 -2.68 -18.07 -21.52
C GLY A 208 -4.03 -17.35 -21.41
N VAL A 209 -4.04 -16.02 -21.57
CA VAL A 209 -5.25 -15.20 -21.57
C VAL A 209 -6.12 -15.48 -22.80
N LEU A 210 -5.51 -15.60 -23.98
CA LEU A 210 -6.25 -15.91 -25.20
C LEU A 210 -6.84 -17.32 -25.15
N VAL A 211 -6.08 -18.29 -24.62
CA VAL A 211 -6.58 -19.66 -24.39
C VAL A 211 -7.79 -19.67 -23.47
N ASN A 212 -7.77 -18.86 -22.40
CA ASN A 212 -8.92 -18.74 -21.49
C ASN A 212 -10.13 -18.07 -22.17
N LEU A 213 -9.93 -17.01 -22.96
CA LEU A 213 -11.00 -16.35 -23.72
C LEU A 213 -11.64 -17.28 -24.77
N VAL A 214 -10.85 -18.16 -25.39
CA VAL A 214 -11.35 -19.18 -26.32
C VAL A 214 -12.12 -20.26 -25.58
N LYS A 215 -11.60 -20.75 -24.45
CA LYS A 215 -12.26 -21.77 -23.62
C LYS A 215 -13.61 -21.28 -23.09
N GLU A 216 -13.74 -19.99 -22.80
CA GLU A 216 -14.99 -19.36 -22.36
C GLU A 216 -15.93 -19.00 -23.53
N GLY A 217 -15.55 -19.29 -24.78
CA GLY A 217 -16.39 -19.08 -25.98
C GLY A 217 -16.51 -17.63 -26.43
N ILE A 218 -15.69 -16.73 -25.88
CA ILE A 218 -15.71 -15.29 -26.23
C ILE A 218 -15.00 -15.08 -27.56
N LEU A 219 -13.85 -15.74 -27.74
CA LEU A 219 -13.08 -15.74 -28.98
C LEU A 219 -13.09 -17.15 -29.59
N LYS A 220 -12.90 -17.22 -30.91
CA LYS A 220 -12.51 -18.47 -31.58
C LYS A 220 -11.34 -18.23 -32.52
N GLU A 221 -10.57 -19.27 -32.77
CA GLU A 221 -9.55 -19.23 -33.81
C GLU A 221 -10.23 -19.21 -35.17
N LYS A 222 -9.78 -18.30 -36.03
CA LYS A 222 -10.24 -18.26 -37.42
C LYS A 222 -9.76 -19.55 -38.08
N VAL A 223 -10.68 -20.29 -38.68
CA VAL A 223 -10.34 -21.41 -39.55
C VAL A 223 -9.57 -20.81 -40.72
N THR A 224 -8.27 -21.09 -40.77
CA THR A 224 -7.46 -20.75 -41.94
C THR A 224 -7.79 -21.81 -42.98
N ILE A 225 -8.58 -21.44 -44.00
CA ILE A 225 -8.77 -22.24 -45.21
C ILE A 225 -7.51 -22.08 -46.07
#